data_AF-A0A1R4A498-F1
#
_entry.id   AF-A0A1R4A498-F1
#
_cell.length_a   1.000
_cell.length_b   1.000
_cell.length_c   1.000
_cell.angle_alpha   90.00
_cell.angle_beta   90.00
_cell.angle_gamma   90.00
#
_symmetry.space_group_name_H-M   'P 1'
#
loop_
_entity.id
_entity.type
_entity.pdbx_description
1 polymer ?
#
loop_
_entity_poly.entity_id
_entity_poly.type
_entity_poly.pdbx_seq_one_letter_code
_entity_poly.pdbx_strand_id
1 'polypeptide(L)'
;MDNKDSLSLYLLMLHALVHALGEKVSVPPLKFPGKYIVSALSIITLKSDLPTQRRVISSFRFLSREHEKLPLWVNKNISVIDDFEDIADIKKLSLKVELESFEKTPKWFDEYYEKISLSNDIHFLSNVYSFATRYVKSKRYFAILSDNFTARVRFLRKLSLHAKSQLNKCLEAETFVLNNVKKSGVTKVVFIIGAMPASVEATHLNLITSVAKTIKQACRECKVYLAITGEGFLDAPHGDIRYTDQVKDGFRKHWESLNPEEESVYTSSCLDLETFKSWITCISPDLVISVGGSYQSEVCSTLASKKFPVIFLPASNSKSNSIAFPVNAVIARNKEIQSAFQEELGEENCFYLEPITNVILNDDPYLGPELKKGNDFLAAVVLNANRVSEWFEGLSTKEINSFVEIFHKASCLRVLIVGETKPEKIVGVDKKIKKLVEEERLVIMGGSNTLRGIYKHIDLIFTLPGVYGGGGAVTAAIHDRVPAICWKMADVSWNIPESYHYSDSIGLFENLCFFAKNEMACKKNIEDCQEHLSSREEGGNLEQWRKAIDCWLCY
;
A
#
# COMPACT_ATOMS: atom_id res chain seq x y z
N MET A 1 36.98 -12.13 -7.25
CA MET A 1 36.02 -11.74 -8.31
C MET A 1 35.92 -10.23 -8.31
N ASP A 2 36.12 -9.63 -9.47
CA ASP A 2 36.44 -8.20 -9.64
C ASP A 2 35.28 -7.27 -9.30
N ASN A 3 35.58 -6.26 -8.47
CA ASN A 3 34.68 -5.23 -7.96
C ASN A 3 34.31 -4.15 -9.01
N LYS A 4 34.43 -4.46 -10.31
CA LYS A 4 34.28 -3.51 -11.43
C LYS A 4 32.87 -3.48 -12.02
N ASP A 5 32.10 -4.57 -11.95
CA ASP A 5 30.78 -4.63 -12.56
C ASP A 5 29.68 -3.97 -11.70
N SER A 6 29.83 -4.05 -10.37
CA SER A 6 28.96 -3.38 -9.40
C SER A 6 29.16 -1.86 -9.39
N LEU A 7 30.40 -1.38 -9.54
CA LEU A 7 30.71 0.05 -9.63
C LEU A 7 30.18 0.68 -10.94
N SER A 8 30.25 -0.07 -12.04
CA SER A 8 29.77 0.36 -13.35
C SER A 8 28.24 0.49 -13.39
N LEU A 9 27.53 -0.45 -12.74
CA LEU A 9 26.06 -0.38 -12.60
C LEU A 9 25.63 0.79 -11.70
N TYR A 10 26.35 1.04 -10.61
CA TYR A 10 26.07 2.15 -9.70
C TYR A 10 26.30 3.52 -10.37
N LEU A 11 27.37 3.65 -11.16
CA LEU A 11 27.67 4.86 -11.94
C LEU A 11 26.67 5.10 -13.09
N LEU A 12 26.18 4.03 -13.76
CA LEU A 12 25.14 4.15 -14.78
C LEU A 12 23.78 4.55 -14.18
N MET A 13 23.42 3.97 -13.03
CA MET A 13 22.21 4.34 -12.29
C MET A 13 22.28 5.77 -11.77
N LEU A 14 23.44 6.23 -11.29
CA LEU A 14 23.69 7.63 -10.96
C LEU A 14 23.57 8.54 -12.19
N HIS A 15 24.06 8.11 -13.35
CA HIS A 15 23.96 8.89 -14.59
C HIS A 15 22.50 9.06 -15.04
N ALA A 16 21.67 8.00 -14.92
CA ALA A 16 20.23 8.08 -15.12
C ALA A 16 19.53 8.96 -14.07
N LEU A 17 20.01 8.95 -12.82
CA LEU A 17 19.50 9.78 -11.71
C LEU A 17 19.81 11.27 -11.91
N VAL A 18 21.03 11.62 -12.33
CA VAL A 18 21.44 13.00 -12.65
C VAL A 18 20.65 13.55 -13.84
N HIS A 19 20.36 12.72 -14.84
CA HIS A 19 19.45 13.08 -15.94
C HIS A 19 17.97 13.17 -15.52
N ALA A 20 17.57 12.48 -14.44
CA ALA A 20 16.22 12.48 -13.90
C ALA A 20 15.93 13.65 -12.94
N LEU A 21 16.95 14.22 -12.28
CA LEU A 21 16.79 15.28 -11.27
C LEU A 21 16.88 16.71 -11.83
N GLY A 22 17.33 16.91 -13.08
CA GLY A 22 17.31 18.22 -13.73
C GLY A 22 18.24 19.29 -13.12
N GLU A 23 19.17 18.91 -12.25
CA GLU A 23 20.20 19.83 -11.74
C GLU A 23 21.36 19.97 -12.74
N LYS A 24 21.77 21.22 -12.98
CA LYS A 24 22.83 21.56 -13.93
C LYS A 24 24.20 21.12 -13.42
N VAL A 25 24.64 19.93 -13.81
CA VAL A 25 26.07 19.60 -13.85
C VAL A 25 26.58 19.91 -15.27
N SER A 26 27.58 20.79 -15.39
CA SER A 26 28.07 21.24 -16.70
C SER A 26 28.87 20.15 -17.40
N VAL A 27 28.29 19.60 -18.47
CA VAL A 27 28.99 18.77 -19.46
C VAL A 27 28.97 19.54 -20.80
N PRO A 28 30.04 19.51 -21.64
CA PRO A 28 30.13 20.37 -22.81
C PRO A 28 29.07 20.03 -23.88
N PRO A 29 28.60 21.00 -24.69
CA PRO A 29 27.46 20.81 -25.57
C PRO A 29 27.82 20.01 -26.83
N LEU A 30 27.11 18.90 -27.05
CA LEU A 30 26.96 18.29 -28.38
C LEU A 30 25.74 18.91 -29.06
N LYS A 31 25.96 19.49 -30.25
CA LYS A 31 24.90 20.03 -31.11
C LYS A 31 24.10 18.89 -31.75
N PHE A 32 22.77 18.94 -31.64
CA PHE A 32 21.85 18.22 -32.52
C PHE A 32 20.77 19.17 -33.09
N PRO A 33 20.28 18.91 -34.31
CA PRO A 33 19.32 19.76 -35.00
C PRO A 33 17.88 19.31 -34.72
N GLY A 34 16.96 20.27 -34.60
CA GLY A 34 15.52 20.00 -34.66
C GLY A 34 14.66 20.99 -33.87
N LYS A 35 14.10 21.99 -34.58
CA LYS A 35 12.91 22.76 -34.18
C LYS A 35 11.69 21.79 -34.16
N TYR A 36 10.63 21.95 -33.36
CA TYR A 36 9.69 23.08 -33.25
C TYR A 36 8.93 23.04 -31.93
N ILE A 37 8.53 24.23 -31.44
CA ILE A 37 7.37 24.42 -30.56
C ILE A 37 6.31 25.09 -31.44
N VAL A 38 5.12 24.50 -31.57
CA VAL A 38 3.93 25.24 -32.00
C VAL A 38 3.04 25.39 -30.77
N SER A 39 3.24 26.48 -30.05
CA SER A 39 2.26 26.97 -29.10
C SER A 39 1.24 27.80 -29.88
N ALA A 40 0.10 27.21 -30.23
CA ALA A 40 -1.05 28.00 -30.65
C ALA A 40 -1.79 28.48 -29.40
N LEU A 41 -1.30 29.55 -28.78
CA LEU A 41 -2.09 30.31 -27.83
C LEU A 41 -2.97 31.28 -28.63
N SER A 42 -4.15 30.83 -29.05
CA SER A 42 -5.14 31.75 -29.61
C SER A 42 -5.80 32.50 -28.46
N ILE A 43 -5.25 33.65 -28.07
CA ILE A 43 -6.02 34.63 -27.30
C ILE A 43 -7.01 35.25 -28.29
N ILE A 44 -8.25 34.78 -28.26
CA ILE A 44 -9.34 35.50 -28.94
C ILE A 44 -9.61 36.75 -28.09
N THR A 45 -9.03 37.88 -28.50
CA THR A 45 -9.40 39.17 -27.93
C THR A 45 -10.67 39.63 -28.62
N LEU A 46 -11.82 39.38 -28.00
CA LEU A 46 -13.11 39.88 -28.48
C LEU A 46 -13.19 41.36 -28.10
N LYS A 47 -12.84 42.25 -29.04
CA LYS A 47 -13.27 43.65 -28.94
C LYS A 47 -14.71 43.75 -29.41
N SER A 48 -15.64 44.13 -28.52
CA SER A 48 -16.88 44.74 -28.96
C SER A 48 -17.35 45.76 -27.93
N ASP A 49 -17.28 47.03 -28.29
CA ASP A 49 -18.18 48.04 -27.74
C ASP A 49 -19.41 48.05 -28.64
N LEU A 50 -20.40 47.18 -28.36
CA LEU A 50 -21.85 47.28 -28.71
C LEU A 50 -22.57 45.91 -28.52
N PRO A 51 -23.85 45.87 -28.11
CA PRO A 51 -24.40 44.71 -27.37
C PRO A 51 -25.09 43.60 -28.16
N THR A 52 -25.26 43.66 -29.48
CA THR A 52 -26.24 42.75 -30.16
C THR A 52 -25.87 42.32 -31.59
N GLN A 53 -24.71 41.72 -31.80
CA GLN A 53 -24.48 40.93 -33.02
C GLN A 53 -23.95 39.52 -32.74
N ARG A 54 -24.56 38.54 -33.41
CA ARG A 54 -24.11 37.14 -33.48
C ARG A 54 -22.62 37.11 -33.85
N ARG A 55 -21.81 36.52 -32.98
CA ARG A 55 -20.37 36.30 -33.21
C ARG A 55 -20.20 35.03 -34.04
N VAL A 56 -19.94 35.16 -35.34
CA VAL A 56 -19.60 34.04 -36.21
C VAL A 56 -18.08 33.90 -36.27
N ILE A 57 -17.54 32.76 -35.82
CA ILE A 57 -16.13 32.41 -36.02
C ILE A 57 -16.01 31.96 -37.48
N SER A 58 -15.48 32.82 -38.36
CA SER A 58 -15.53 32.58 -39.80
C SER A 58 -14.42 31.69 -40.37
N SER A 59 -13.35 31.40 -39.62
CA SER A 59 -12.43 30.28 -39.94
C SER A 59 -11.39 29.97 -38.86
N PHE A 60 -11.00 28.70 -38.75
CA PHE A 60 -9.76 28.25 -38.10
C PHE A 60 -8.84 27.64 -39.18
N ARG A 61 -7.58 28.06 -39.26
CA ARG A 61 -6.57 27.41 -40.11
C ARG A 61 -5.51 26.73 -39.26
N PHE A 62 -5.36 25.42 -39.44
CA PHE A 62 -4.24 24.65 -38.91
C PHE A 62 -3.17 24.47 -40.00
N LEU A 63 -1.92 24.77 -39.67
CA LEU A 63 -0.76 24.46 -40.51
C LEU A 63 -0.06 23.23 -39.94
N SER A 64 -0.54 22.04 -40.31
CA SER A 64 0.21 20.79 -40.12
C SER A 64 0.29 20.08 -41.46
N ARG A 65 1.51 19.84 -41.96
CA ARG A 65 1.77 19.20 -43.26
C ARG A 65 1.66 17.67 -43.22
N GLU A 66 1.49 17.05 -42.05
CA GLU A 66 1.69 15.59 -41.92
C GLU A 66 0.45 14.79 -41.47
N HIS A 67 -0.70 15.43 -41.19
CA HIS A 67 -1.87 14.70 -40.70
C HIS A 67 -3.18 15.17 -41.33
N GLU A 68 -3.53 14.61 -42.49
CA GLU A 68 -4.80 14.84 -43.21
C GLU A 68 -6.06 14.48 -42.39
N LYS A 69 -5.93 13.61 -41.36
CA LYS A 69 -7.06 13.12 -40.56
C LYS A 69 -7.51 14.09 -39.44
N LEU A 70 -6.63 14.95 -38.96
CA LEU A 70 -6.93 15.86 -37.84
C LEU A 70 -7.88 17.00 -38.25
N PRO A 71 -7.71 17.66 -39.42
CA PRO A 71 -8.69 18.63 -39.92
C PRO A 71 -10.09 18.02 -40.10
N LEU A 72 -10.17 16.77 -40.58
CA LEU A 72 -11.44 16.06 -40.79
C LEU A 72 -12.16 15.74 -39.47
N TRP A 73 -11.44 15.28 -38.45
CA TRP A 73 -12.03 15.00 -37.13
C TRP A 73 -12.52 16.28 -36.43
N VAL A 74 -11.73 17.35 -36.49
CA VAL A 74 -12.12 18.65 -35.90
C VAL A 74 -13.34 19.24 -36.61
N ASN A 75 -13.36 19.26 -37.95
CA ASN A 75 -14.51 19.75 -38.70
C ASN A 75 -15.79 18.95 -38.44
N LYS A 76 -15.70 17.62 -38.24
CA LYS A 76 -16.83 16.75 -37.91
C LYS A 76 -17.43 16.99 -36.52
N ASN A 77 -16.62 17.48 -35.57
CA ASN A 77 -17.07 17.75 -34.21
C ASN A 77 -17.43 19.23 -33.96
N ILE A 78 -16.93 20.16 -34.78
CA ILE A 78 -17.35 21.56 -34.76
C ILE A 78 -18.81 21.71 -35.21
N SER A 79 -19.26 20.92 -36.20
CA SER A 79 -20.66 20.95 -36.65
C SER A 79 -21.68 20.52 -35.58
N VAL A 80 -21.23 19.93 -34.47
CA VAL A 80 -22.09 19.56 -33.33
C VAL A 80 -22.34 20.76 -32.38
N ILE A 81 -21.54 21.82 -32.50
CA ILE A 81 -21.67 23.03 -31.68
C ILE A 81 -22.73 23.99 -32.26
N ASP A 82 -23.04 23.90 -33.56
CA ASP A 82 -24.01 24.77 -34.25
C ASP A 82 -25.47 24.57 -33.77
N ASP A 83 -25.79 23.46 -33.09
CA ASP A 83 -27.15 23.13 -32.60
C ASP A 83 -27.44 23.60 -31.16
N PHE A 84 -26.54 24.36 -30.52
CA PHE A 84 -26.80 24.93 -29.19
C PHE A 84 -27.38 26.34 -29.30
N GLU A 85 -28.66 26.52 -28.97
CA GLU A 85 -29.32 27.84 -28.97
C GLU A 85 -28.78 28.81 -27.89
N ASP A 86 -28.07 28.31 -26.86
CA ASP A 86 -27.59 29.08 -25.69
C ASP A 86 -26.06 29.34 -25.67
N ILE A 87 -25.45 29.63 -26.83
CA ILE A 87 -24.01 29.97 -26.91
C ILE A 87 -23.68 31.33 -26.25
N ALA A 88 -24.67 32.19 -26.04
CA ALA A 88 -24.49 33.56 -25.55
C ALA A 88 -23.87 33.66 -24.14
N ASP A 89 -24.02 32.63 -23.29
CA ASP A 89 -23.52 32.63 -21.91
C ASP A 89 -22.16 31.94 -21.72
N ILE A 90 -21.56 31.40 -22.79
CA ILE A 90 -20.25 30.74 -22.71
C ILE A 90 -19.13 31.79 -22.72
N LYS A 91 -18.74 32.28 -21.54
CA LYS A 91 -17.64 33.26 -21.37
C LYS A 91 -16.26 32.73 -21.77
N LYS A 92 -16.06 31.41 -21.81
CA LYS A 92 -14.80 30.77 -22.21
C LYS A 92 -15.05 29.34 -22.70
N LEU A 93 -14.87 29.10 -24.00
CA LEU A 93 -14.82 27.75 -24.55
C LEU A 93 -13.36 27.31 -24.61
N SER A 94 -13.01 26.23 -23.90
CA SER A 94 -11.66 25.65 -23.93
C SER A 94 -11.72 24.30 -24.62
N LEU A 95 -11.15 24.20 -25.83
CA LEU A 95 -11.00 22.94 -26.53
C LEU A 95 -9.68 22.27 -26.09
N LYS A 96 -9.75 21.22 -25.27
CA LYS A 96 -8.57 20.40 -24.95
C LYS A 96 -8.45 19.33 -26.03
N VAL A 97 -7.58 19.55 -27.01
CA VAL A 97 -7.19 18.51 -27.96
C VAL A 97 -5.96 17.81 -27.39
N GLU A 98 -6.16 16.64 -26.79
CA GLU A 98 -5.05 15.75 -26.44
C GLU A 98 -4.57 15.07 -27.73
N LEU A 99 -3.54 15.65 -28.33
CA LEU A 99 -2.76 14.93 -29.33
C LEU A 99 -1.84 13.98 -28.55
N GLU A 100 -2.06 12.67 -28.67
CA GLU A 100 -1.03 11.71 -28.30
C GLU A 100 0.19 12.03 -29.17
N SER A 101 1.19 12.74 -28.61
CA SER A 101 2.50 12.72 -29.23
C SER A 101 2.93 11.27 -29.18
N PHE A 102 3.06 10.63 -30.34
CA PHE A 102 3.81 9.39 -30.47
C PHE A 102 5.24 9.74 -30.05
N GLU A 103 5.50 9.66 -28.74
CA GLU A 103 6.84 9.81 -28.22
C GLU A 103 7.68 8.77 -28.93
N LYS A 104 8.69 9.23 -29.68
CA LYS A 104 9.74 8.34 -30.17
C LYS A 104 10.20 7.55 -28.96
N THR A 105 10.12 6.22 -29.07
CA THR A 105 10.56 5.32 -28.02
C THR A 105 11.95 5.77 -27.54
N PRO A 106 12.14 6.04 -26.24
CA PRO A 106 13.45 6.49 -25.77
C PRO A 106 14.49 5.40 -26.05
N LYS A 107 15.70 5.77 -26.51
CA LYS A 107 16.77 4.80 -26.80
C LYS A 107 17.03 3.83 -25.66
N TRP A 108 17.02 4.33 -24.42
CA TRP A 108 17.19 3.50 -23.22
C TRP A 108 16.10 2.43 -23.08
N PHE A 109 14.87 2.70 -23.53
CA PHE A 109 13.79 1.70 -23.47
C PHE A 109 14.09 0.56 -24.43
N ASP A 110 14.43 0.86 -25.68
CA ASP A 110 14.73 -0.18 -26.68
C ASP A 110 15.95 -1.03 -26.24
N GLU A 111 17.02 -0.38 -25.76
CA GLU A 111 18.21 -1.05 -25.23
C GLU A 111 17.88 -2.01 -24.08
N TYR A 112 17.10 -1.57 -23.09
CA TYR A 112 16.71 -2.43 -21.97
C TYR A 112 15.70 -3.49 -22.39
N TYR A 113 14.76 -3.18 -23.29
CA TYR A 113 13.78 -4.13 -23.76
C TYR A 113 14.44 -5.31 -24.50
N GLU A 114 15.42 -5.02 -25.35
CA GLU A 114 16.23 -6.04 -26.03
C GLU A 114 17.06 -6.83 -25.01
N LYS A 115 17.75 -6.16 -24.10
CA LYS A 115 18.56 -6.82 -23.06
C LYS A 115 17.73 -7.76 -22.18
N ILE A 116 16.52 -7.36 -21.80
CA ILE A 116 15.56 -8.21 -21.07
C ILE A 116 15.16 -9.43 -21.92
N SER A 117 14.88 -9.22 -23.20
CA SER A 117 14.45 -10.30 -24.12
C SER A 117 15.48 -11.40 -24.30
N LEU A 118 16.77 -11.04 -24.22
CA LEU A 118 17.90 -11.96 -24.41
C LEU A 118 18.46 -12.51 -23.09
N SER A 119 17.99 -12.02 -21.94
CA SER A 119 18.55 -12.36 -20.64
C SER A 119 17.93 -13.64 -20.08
N ASN A 120 18.78 -14.55 -19.61
CA ASN A 120 18.41 -15.64 -18.72
C ASN A 120 18.87 -15.40 -17.27
N ASP A 121 19.47 -14.24 -16.99
CA ASP A 121 19.90 -13.85 -15.65
C ASP A 121 18.69 -13.42 -14.82
N ILE A 122 18.25 -14.31 -13.92
CA ILE A 122 17.11 -14.08 -13.04
C ILE A 122 17.35 -12.89 -12.10
N HIS A 123 18.57 -12.69 -11.63
CA HIS A 123 18.90 -11.57 -10.74
C HIS A 123 18.79 -10.23 -11.49
N PHE A 124 19.30 -10.15 -12.72
CA PHE A 124 19.09 -8.98 -13.59
C PHE A 124 17.60 -8.71 -13.86
N LEU A 125 16.85 -9.72 -14.27
CA LEU A 125 15.42 -9.59 -14.59
C LEU A 125 14.60 -9.14 -13.37
N SER A 126 14.85 -9.73 -12.20
CA SER A 126 14.20 -9.35 -10.95
C SER A 126 14.53 -7.92 -10.55
N ASN A 127 15.79 -7.50 -10.68
CA ASN A 127 16.19 -6.11 -10.40
C ASN A 127 15.49 -5.10 -11.31
N VAL A 128 15.38 -5.40 -12.60
CA VAL A 128 14.66 -4.54 -13.56
C VAL A 128 13.17 -4.49 -13.21
N TYR A 129 12.54 -5.64 -12.99
CA TYR A 129 11.13 -5.74 -12.59
C TYR A 129 10.85 -4.92 -11.31
N SER A 130 11.67 -5.13 -10.28
CA SER A 130 11.58 -4.44 -8.99
C SER A 130 11.74 -2.93 -9.14
N PHE A 131 12.80 -2.49 -9.82
CA PHE A 131 13.08 -1.07 -10.04
C PHE A 131 11.95 -0.39 -10.81
N ALA A 132 11.55 -0.95 -11.95
CA ALA A 132 10.59 -0.33 -12.85
C ALA A 132 9.20 -0.26 -12.19
N THR A 133 8.77 -1.32 -11.52
CA THR A 133 7.48 -1.34 -10.84
C THR A 133 7.47 -0.38 -9.65
N ARG A 134 8.55 -0.30 -8.86
CA ARG A 134 8.70 0.71 -7.79
C ARG A 134 8.54 2.10 -8.37
N TYR A 135 9.29 2.42 -9.41
CA TYR A 135 9.24 3.76 -9.99
C TYR A 135 7.82 4.11 -10.48
N VAL A 136 7.11 3.15 -11.08
CA VAL A 136 5.72 3.34 -11.51
C VAL A 136 4.78 3.56 -10.32
N LYS A 137 4.95 2.83 -9.21
CA LYS A 137 4.10 2.93 -8.01
C LYS A 137 4.32 4.25 -7.25
N SER A 138 5.56 4.60 -6.87
CA SER A 138 5.90 5.87 -6.20
C SER A 138 5.45 7.11 -6.97
N LYS A 139 5.34 7.04 -8.29
CA LYS A 139 4.99 8.17 -9.16
C LYS A 139 3.51 8.25 -9.55
N ARG A 140 2.69 7.27 -9.16
CA ARG A 140 1.22 7.29 -9.39
C ARG A 140 0.54 8.50 -8.72
N TYR A 141 1.16 9.06 -7.68
CA TYR A 141 0.70 10.26 -6.97
C TYR A 141 1.14 11.59 -7.62
N PHE A 142 2.22 11.59 -8.42
CA PHE A 142 2.76 12.81 -9.06
C PHE A 142 2.33 12.97 -10.52
N ALA A 143 1.61 12.00 -11.09
CA ALA A 143 1.23 11.96 -12.51
C ALA A 143 0.27 13.08 -12.95
N ILE A 144 -0.14 13.98 -12.05
CA ILE A 144 -1.00 15.13 -12.34
C ILE A 144 -0.21 16.30 -12.96
N LEU A 145 1.14 16.29 -12.94
CA LEU A 145 1.93 17.50 -13.15
C LEU A 145 2.70 17.66 -14.49
N SER A 146 2.76 16.66 -15.41
CA SER A 146 3.25 16.88 -16.80
C SER A 146 3.08 15.69 -17.76
N ASP A 147 2.87 15.96 -19.06
CA ASP A 147 2.68 14.95 -20.10
C ASP A 147 3.91 14.05 -20.35
N ASN A 148 5.13 14.62 -20.38
CA ASN A 148 6.38 13.85 -20.52
C ASN A 148 6.63 12.86 -19.36
N PHE A 149 6.07 13.16 -18.18
CA PHE A 149 6.20 12.30 -17.01
C PHE A 149 5.30 11.06 -17.13
N THR A 150 4.09 11.25 -17.66
CA THR A 150 3.14 10.17 -17.93
C THR A 150 3.70 9.13 -18.91
N ALA A 151 4.44 9.57 -19.92
CA ALA A 151 4.98 8.66 -20.91
C ALA A 151 6.21 7.87 -20.43
N ARG A 152 7.09 8.47 -19.62
CA ARG A 152 8.17 7.71 -18.93
C ARG A 152 7.61 6.61 -18.04
N VAL A 153 6.58 6.92 -17.26
CA VAL A 153 5.88 5.93 -16.42
C VAL A 153 5.27 4.82 -17.29
N ARG A 154 4.71 5.16 -18.46
CA ARG A 154 4.21 4.18 -19.44
C ARG A 154 5.31 3.23 -19.94
N PHE A 155 6.48 3.75 -20.31
CA PHE A 155 7.61 2.92 -20.78
C PHE A 155 8.18 2.04 -19.66
N LEU A 156 8.34 2.58 -18.44
CA LEU A 156 8.78 1.78 -17.30
C LEU A 156 7.77 0.70 -16.93
N ARG A 157 6.46 0.98 -17.02
CA ARG A 157 5.42 -0.05 -16.84
C ARG A 157 5.58 -1.17 -17.88
N LYS A 158 5.78 -0.83 -19.15
CA LYS A 158 6.04 -1.83 -20.22
C LYS A 158 7.29 -2.66 -19.92
N LEU A 159 8.40 -2.04 -19.54
CA LEU A 159 9.61 -2.79 -19.14
C LEU A 159 9.36 -3.69 -17.94
N SER A 160 8.62 -3.23 -16.93
CA SER A 160 8.33 -4.05 -15.76
C SER A 160 7.55 -5.32 -16.12
N LEU A 161 6.54 -5.19 -16.99
CA LEU A 161 5.73 -6.32 -17.44
C LEU A 161 6.56 -7.28 -18.31
N HIS A 162 7.43 -6.73 -19.17
CA HIS A 162 8.32 -7.54 -20.01
C HIS A 162 9.36 -8.29 -19.18
N ALA A 163 10.01 -7.61 -18.22
CA ALA A 163 10.94 -8.21 -17.28
C ALA A 163 10.27 -9.32 -16.46
N LYS A 164 9.05 -9.08 -15.96
CA LYS A 164 8.25 -10.10 -15.26
C LYS A 164 7.94 -11.31 -16.15
N SER A 165 7.56 -11.08 -17.41
CA SER A 165 7.27 -12.19 -18.33
C SER A 165 8.51 -13.04 -18.61
N GLN A 166 9.67 -12.42 -18.86
CA GLN A 166 10.92 -13.17 -19.07
C GLN A 166 11.38 -13.86 -17.78
N LEU A 167 11.26 -13.18 -16.64
CA LEU A 167 11.53 -13.77 -15.33
C LEU A 167 10.71 -15.05 -15.12
N ASN A 168 9.41 -15.02 -15.39
CA ASN A 168 8.55 -16.20 -15.27
C ASN A 168 9.00 -17.35 -16.18
N LYS A 169 9.43 -17.07 -17.43
CA LYS A 169 9.99 -18.10 -18.32
C LYS A 169 11.27 -18.70 -17.79
N CYS A 170 12.19 -17.89 -17.27
CA CYS A 170 13.42 -18.37 -16.64
C CYS A 170 13.08 -19.23 -15.40
N LEU A 171 12.17 -18.73 -14.56
CA LEU A 171 11.69 -19.47 -13.39
C LEU A 171 11.01 -20.77 -13.80
N GLU A 172 10.24 -20.83 -14.88
CA GLU A 172 9.61 -22.05 -15.42
C GLU A 172 10.64 -23.09 -15.86
N ALA A 173 11.73 -22.66 -16.50
CA ALA A 173 12.82 -23.53 -16.94
C ALA A 173 13.68 -24.11 -15.79
N GLU A 174 13.66 -23.48 -14.61
CA GLU A 174 14.41 -23.94 -13.44
C GLU A 174 13.93 -25.31 -12.93
N THR A 175 14.87 -26.26 -12.83
CA THR A 175 14.60 -27.61 -12.32
C THR A 175 14.85 -27.69 -10.83
N PHE A 176 13.78 -27.98 -10.08
CA PHE A 176 13.85 -28.11 -8.63
C PHE A 176 14.15 -29.56 -8.23
N VAL A 177 15.44 -29.93 -8.24
CA VAL A 177 15.88 -31.30 -7.91
C VAL A 177 15.61 -31.59 -6.43
N LEU A 178 14.79 -32.61 -6.16
CA LEU A 178 14.60 -33.12 -4.80
C LEU A 178 15.62 -34.17 -4.45
N ASN A 179 16.14 -34.06 -3.24
CA ASN A 179 16.47 -35.26 -2.49
C ASN A 179 15.17 -35.85 -1.95
N ASN A 180 15.02 -37.18 -1.98
CA ASN A 180 13.86 -37.87 -1.39
C ASN A 180 13.81 -37.59 0.12
N VAL A 181 13.05 -36.57 0.54
CA VAL A 181 12.84 -36.29 1.96
C VAL A 181 11.71 -37.19 2.46
N LYS A 182 12.01 -38.02 3.47
CA LYS A 182 11.00 -38.82 4.15
C LYS A 182 10.03 -37.90 4.89
N LYS A 183 8.72 -38.07 4.68
CA LYS A 183 7.68 -37.38 5.48
C LYS A 183 7.90 -37.70 6.96
N SER A 184 8.16 -36.66 7.76
CA SER A 184 8.59 -36.78 9.15
C SER A 184 7.45 -36.85 10.18
N GLY A 185 6.20 -37.00 9.76
CA GLY A 185 5.02 -36.90 10.65
C GLY A 185 4.71 -35.48 11.13
N VAL A 186 5.74 -34.65 11.30
CA VAL A 186 5.68 -33.23 11.62
C VAL A 186 5.38 -32.39 10.38
N THR A 187 4.34 -31.56 10.44
CA THR A 187 3.99 -30.56 9.41
C THR A 187 4.96 -29.39 9.46
N LYS A 188 5.54 -29.01 8.32
CA LYS A 188 6.45 -27.88 8.18
C LYS A 188 5.82 -26.76 7.35
N VAL A 189 5.69 -25.58 7.94
CA VAL A 189 5.13 -24.40 7.27
C VAL A 189 6.21 -23.34 7.13
N VAL A 190 6.41 -22.79 5.92
CA VAL A 190 7.35 -21.68 5.67
C VAL A 190 6.58 -20.41 5.36
N PHE A 191 6.81 -19.34 6.12
CA PHE A 191 6.34 -18.00 5.78
C PHE A 191 7.37 -17.30 4.88
N ILE A 192 6.95 -16.78 3.73
CA ILE A 192 7.79 -15.93 2.87
C ILE A 192 7.28 -14.50 2.98
N ILE A 193 8.15 -13.59 3.41
CA ILE A 193 7.81 -12.18 3.60
C ILE A 193 8.82 -11.29 2.86
N GLY A 194 8.32 -10.31 2.12
CA GLY A 194 9.14 -9.27 1.50
C GLY A 194 9.12 -7.97 2.29
N ALA A 195 7.94 -7.60 2.78
CA ALA A 195 7.72 -6.38 3.52
C ALA A 195 8.04 -6.54 5.01
N MET A 196 9.23 -6.11 5.45
CA MET A 196 9.51 -5.99 6.88
C MET A 196 9.01 -4.65 7.42
N PRO A 197 8.48 -4.59 8.64
CA PRO A 197 8.25 -3.30 9.26
C PRO A 197 9.55 -2.65 9.76
N ALA A 198 9.56 -1.34 9.96
CA ALA A 198 10.71 -0.61 10.52
C ALA A 198 10.96 -0.86 12.03
N SER A 199 10.06 -1.57 12.71
CA SER A 199 10.20 -1.94 14.13
C SER A 199 9.63 -3.34 14.39
N VAL A 200 10.11 -4.00 15.44
CA VAL A 200 9.61 -5.31 15.90
C VAL A 200 8.17 -5.25 16.43
N GLU A 201 7.69 -4.07 16.80
CA GLU A 201 6.35 -3.84 17.36
C GLU A 201 5.28 -3.62 16.30
N ALA A 202 5.65 -3.68 15.03
CA ALA A 202 4.78 -3.25 13.96
C ALA A 202 3.73 -4.30 13.57
N THR A 203 2.63 -3.79 13.02
CA THR A 203 1.42 -4.54 12.63
C THR A 203 1.67 -5.80 11.81
N HIS A 204 2.60 -5.78 10.84
CA HIS A 204 2.87 -6.96 10.01
C HIS A 204 3.55 -8.08 10.78
N LEU A 205 4.46 -7.77 11.72
CA LEU A 205 5.06 -8.79 12.58
C LEU A 205 3.99 -9.43 13.46
N ASN A 206 3.17 -8.61 14.13
CA ASN A 206 2.07 -9.09 14.96
C ASN A 206 1.13 -9.99 14.18
N LEU A 207 0.84 -9.68 12.91
CA LEU A 207 0.06 -10.54 12.03
C LEU A 207 0.75 -11.90 11.81
N ILE A 208 2.01 -11.90 11.37
CA ILE A 208 2.72 -13.14 11.04
C ILE A 208 2.83 -14.03 12.29
N THR A 209 3.15 -13.46 13.45
CA THR A 209 3.25 -14.24 14.70
C THR A 209 1.89 -14.73 15.19
N SER A 210 0.82 -13.94 15.03
CA SER A 210 -0.55 -14.35 15.34
C SER A 210 -0.96 -15.56 14.48
N VAL A 211 -0.71 -15.51 13.17
CA VAL A 211 -1.02 -16.62 12.27
C VAL A 211 -0.16 -17.85 12.59
N ALA A 212 1.15 -17.67 12.79
CA ALA A 212 2.04 -18.77 13.15
C ALA A 212 1.64 -19.46 14.47
N LYS A 213 1.27 -18.68 15.49
CA LYS A 213 0.75 -19.20 16.78
C LYS A 213 -0.54 -20.00 16.55
N THR A 214 -1.46 -19.48 15.74
CA THR A 214 -2.74 -20.13 15.46
C THR A 214 -2.55 -21.47 14.75
N ILE A 215 -1.69 -21.51 13.72
CA ILE A 215 -1.33 -22.75 13.01
C ILE A 215 -0.75 -23.79 13.96
N LYS A 216 0.20 -23.40 14.83
CA LYS A 216 0.78 -24.31 15.82
C LYS A 216 -0.25 -24.88 16.81
N GLN A 217 -1.27 -24.11 17.16
CA GLN A 217 -2.33 -24.57 18.05
C GLN A 217 -3.34 -25.47 17.33
N ALA A 218 -3.65 -25.17 16.07
CA ALA A 218 -4.51 -26.00 15.23
C ALA A 218 -3.86 -27.35 14.85
N CYS A 219 -2.53 -27.40 14.74
CA CYS A 219 -1.75 -28.57 14.32
C CYS A 219 -0.75 -29.00 15.42
N ARG A 220 -1.06 -30.10 16.14
CA ARG A 220 -0.28 -30.61 17.30
C ARG A 220 1.20 -30.86 17.04
N GLU A 221 1.61 -31.14 15.80
CA GLU A 221 3.02 -31.36 15.41
C GLU A 221 3.39 -30.48 14.23
N CYS A 222 3.45 -29.16 14.46
CA CYS A 222 3.79 -28.18 13.44
C CYS A 222 5.08 -27.43 13.77
N LYS A 223 5.98 -27.34 12.78
CA LYS A 223 7.13 -26.45 12.77
C LYS A 223 6.89 -25.30 11.81
N VAL A 224 7.24 -24.09 12.25
CA VAL A 224 7.06 -22.88 11.45
C VAL A 224 8.41 -22.22 11.21
N TYR A 225 8.70 -21.98 9.94
CA TYR A 225 9.91 -21.38 9.43
C TYR A 225 9.58 -20.04 8.78
N LEU A 226 10.60 -19.21 8.60
CA LEU A 226 10.45 -17.84 8.12
C LEU A 226 11.55 -17.51 7.11
N ALA A 227 11.16 -17.02 5.95
CA ALA A 227 12.03 -16.48 4.93
C ALA A 227 11.77 -14.99 4.77
N ILE A 228 12.77 -14.18 5.14
CA ILE A 228 12.80 -12.74 4.92
C ILE A 228 13.57 -12.49 3.63
N THR A 229 12.84 -12.18 2.55
CA THR A 229 13.45 -11.95 1.25
C THR A 229 14.10 -10.56 1.19
N GLY A 230 15.19 -10.43 0.45
CA GLY A 230 16.12 -9.29 0.47
C GLY A 230 15.62 -8.00 -0.17
N GLU A 231 14.34 -7.68 0.01
CA GLU A 231 13.82 -6.37 -0.33
C GLU A 231 14.57 -5.37 0.53
N GLY A 232 15.27 -4.40 -0.07
CA GLY A 232 15.98 -3.37 0.69
C GLY A 232 15.09 -2.20 1.10
N PHE A 233 13.88 -2.15 0.55
CA PHE A 233 12.92 -1.07 0.76
C PHE A 233 11.49 -1.55 0.43
N LEU A 234 10.49 -1.06 1.17
CA LEU A 234 9.09 -1.04 0.72
C LEU A 234 8.78 0.34 0.16
N ASP A 235 8.30 0.38 -1.08
CA ASP A 235 7.70 1.59 -1.63
C ASP A 235 6.25 1.65 -1.15
N ALA A 236 6.04 2.24 0.02
CA ALA A 236 4.71 2.54 0.51
C ALA A 236 4.22 3.84 -0.15
N PRO A 237 2.92 4.02 -0.38
CA PRO A 237 2.36 5.25 -0.95
C PRO A 237 2.80 6.53 -0.22
N HIS A 238 3.28 6.40 1.02
CA HIS A 238 3.53 7.46 1.98
C HIS A 238 5.02 7.59 2.37
N GLY A 239 5.93 6.94 1.63
CA GLY A 239 7.38 7.05 1.80
C GLY A 239 8.12 5.71 1.70
N ASP A 240 9.40 5.78 1.33
CA ASP A 240 10.31 4.63 1.28
C ASP A 240 10.54 4.10 2.71
N ILE A 241 10.09 2.88 3.02
CA ILE A 241 10.47 2.19 4.25
C ILE A 241 11.77 1.44 3.94
N ARG A 242 12.91 1.97 4.37
CA ARG A 242 14.20 1.27 4.25
C ARG A 242 14.40 0.34 5.44
N TYR A 243 14.89 -0.86 5.18
CA TYR A 243 15.22 -1.79 6.25
C TYR A 243 16.71 -1.71 6.58
N THR A 244 17.02 -1.56 7.86
CA THR A 244 18.38 -1.72 8.36
C THR A 244 18.61 -3.16 8.78
N ASP A 245 19.85 -3.64 8.74
CA ASP A 245 20.19 -4.98 9.23
C ASP A 245 19.80 -5.16 10.71
N GLN A 246 19.83 -4.07 11.49
CA GLN A 246 19.35 -4.04 12.88
C GLN A 246 17.88 -4.45 13.02
N VAL A 247 17.01 -4.03 12.10
CA VAL A 247 15.59 -4.40 12.10
C VAL A 247 15.42 -5.88 11.75
N LYS A 248 16.20 -6.37 10.77
CA LYS A 248 16.20 -7.80 10.39
C LYS A 248 16.65 -8.68 11.56
N ASP A 249 17.73 -8.29 12.23
CA ASP A 249 18.26 -9.01 13.39
C ASP A 249 17.30 -8.97 14.59
N GLY A 250 16.68 -7.83 14.85
CA GLY A 250 15.66 -7.70 15.91
C GLY A 250 14.47 -8.64 15.67
N PHE A 251 14.02 -8.73 14.42
CA PHE A 251 12.95 -9.63 14.01
C PHE A 251 13.35 -11.10 14.10
N ARG A 252 14.55 -11.46 13.64
CA ARG A 252 15.11 -12.81 13.77
C ARG A 252 15.13 -13.23 15.24
N LYS A 253 15.70 -12.42 16.13
CA LYS A 253 15.74 -12.70 17.58
C LYS A 253 14.35 -12.88 18.18
N HIS A 254 13.40 -12.04 17.78
CA HIS A 254 12.02 -12.17 18.23
C HIS A 254 11.38 -13.47 17.72
N TRP A 255 11.60 -13.81 16.45
CA TRP A 255 11.09 -15.05 15.86
C TRP A 255 11.69 -16.29 16.51
N GLU A 256 13.01 -16.31 16.74
CA GLU A 256 13.74 -17.37 17.43
C GLU A 256 13.23 -17.55 18.86
N SER A 257 12.84 -16.46 19.55
CA SER A 257 12.21 -16.58 20.87
C SER A 257 10.86 -17.33 20.86
N LEU A 258 10.14 -17.29 19.73
CA LEU A 258 8.89 -18.02 19.50
C LEU A 258 9.09 -19.39 18.83
N ASN A 259 10.26 -19.60 18.23
CA ASN A 259 10.65 -20.76 17.42
C ASN A 259 12.15 -21.06 17.63
N PRO A 260 12.56 -21.67 18.75
CA PRO A 260 13.96 -21.75 19.17
C PRO A 260 14.87 -22.66 18.32
N GLU A 261 14.39 -23.20 17.20
CA GLU A 261 15.20 -24.05 16.32
C GLU A 261 16.14 -23.19 15.45
N GLU A 262 17.45 -23.47 15.45
CA GLU A 262 18.50 -22.65 14.80
C GLU A 262 18.31 -22.49 13.27
N GLU A 263 17.64 -23.43 12.59
CA GLU A 263 17.38 -23.38 11.14
C GLU A 263 16.07 -22.64 10.76
N SER A 264 15.39 -22.04 11.73
CA SER A 264 14.02 -21.52 11.56
C SER A 264 13.91 -20.26 10.68
N VAL A 265 15.01 -19.55 10.41
CA VAL A 265 14.98 -18.24 9.71
C VAL A 265 16.01 -18.10 8.59
N TYR A 266 15.53 -17.97 7.35
CA TYR A 266 16.29 -17.45 6.22
C TYR A 266 16.19 -15.93 6.14
N THR A 267 17.34 -15.27 5.96
CA THR A 267 17.42 -13.82 5.74
C THR A 267 18.41 -13.52 4.63
N SER A 268 18.03 -12.65 3.71
CA SER A 268 18.98 -12.10 2.74
C SER A 268 18.88 -10.57 2.65
N SER A 269 19.98 -9.93 2.24
CA SER A 269 20.03 -8.50 1.92
C SER A 269 19.73 -8.20 0.44
N CYS A 270 19.81 -9.20 -0.43
CA CYS A 270 19.49 -9.14 -1.85
C CYS A 270 18.81 -10.43 -2.31
N LEU A 271 18.32 -10.49 -3.56
CA LEU A 271 17.78 -11.72 -4.09
C LEU A 271 18.92 -12.73 -4.36
N ASP A 272 19.04 -13.74 -3.50
CA ASP A 272 19.93 -14.89 -3.68
C ASP A 272 19.08 -16.15 -3.82
N LEU A 273 18.83 -16.54 -5.07
CA LEU A 273 17.96 -17.69 -5.35
C LEU A 273 18.62 -19.02 -5.06
N GLU A 274 19.94 -19.15 -5.22
CA GLU A 274 20.60 -20.43 -4.98
C GLU A 274 20.63 -20.76 -3.49
N THR A 275 20.93 -19.76 -2.66
CA THR A 275 20.86 -19.93 -1.20
C THR A 275 19.42 -20.17 -0.75
N PHE A 276 18.44 -19.43 -1.29
CA PHE A 276 17.03 -19.68 -0.99
C PHE A 276 16.57 -21.08 -1.42
N LYS A 277 16.89 -21.52 -2.65
CA LYS A 277 16.60 -22.87 -3.17
C LYS A 277 17.19 -23.94 -2.25
N SER A 278 18.46 -23.79 -1.88
CA SER A 278 19.15 -24.72 -0.99
C SER A 278 18.43 -24.80 0.37
N TRP A 279 18.12 -23.65 0.97
CA TRP A 279 17.47 -23.56 2.27
C TRP A 279 16.04 -24.16 2.26
N ILE A 280 15.18 -23.76 1.33
CA ILE A 280 13.80 -24.26 1.28
C ILE A 280 13.76 -25.75 0.91
N THR A 281 14.72 -26.26 0.13
CA THR A 281 14.86 -27.69 -0.16
C THR A 281 15.30 -28.48 1.07
N CYS A 282 16.21 -27.93 1.87
CA CYS A 282 16.66 -28.54 3.13
C CYS A 282 15.50 -28.70 4.12
N ILE A 283 14.67 -27.65 4.25
CA ILE A 283 13.46 -27.70 5.08
C ILE A 283 12.45 -28.68 4.50
N SER A 284 12.23 -28.60 3.17
CA SER A 284 11.18 -29.31 2.44
C SER A 284 9.81 -29.11 3.11
N PRO A 285 9.26 -27.88 3.08
CA PRO A 285 7.97 -27.58 3.70
C PRO A 285 6.84 -28.42 3.12
N ASP A 286 5.81 -28.65 3.92
CA ASP A 286 4.54 -29.19 3.44
C ASP A 286 3.62 -28.07 2.95
N LEU A 287 3.83 -26.84 3.44
CA LEU A 287 3.03 -25.66 3.10
C LEU A 287 3.90 -24.40 3.08
N VAL A 288 3.61 -23.50 2.14
CA VAL A 288 4.22 -22.16 2.08
C VAL A 288 3.14 -21.10 2.22
N ILE A 289 3.36 -20.11 3.09
CA ILE A 289 2.48 -18.95 3.27
C ILE A 289 3.23 -17.70 2.79
N SER A 290 2.80 -17.13 1.66
CA SER A 290 3.36 -15.87 1.16
C SER A 290 2.60 -14.69 1.75
N VAL A 291 3.28 -13.87 2.56
CA VAL A 291 2.66 -12.73 3.25
C VAL A 291 2.90 -11.45 2.45
N GLY A 292 1.83 -10.92 1.91
CA GLY A 292 1.90 -9.87 0.91
C GLY A 292 2.62 -10.34 -0.36
N GLY A 293 2.87 -9.38 -1.24
CA GLY A 293 3.47 -9.62 -2.54
C GLY A 293 4.22 -8.39 -3.00
N SER A 294 5.51 -8.36 -2.69
CA SER A 294 6.47 -7.43 -3.26
C SER A 294 7.48 -8.21 -4.10
N TYR A 295 8.43 -7.50 -4.71
CA TYR A 295 9.16 -8.00 -5.87
C TYR A 295 9.92 -9.30 -5.62
N GLN A 296 10.60 -9.42 -4.49
CA GLN A 296 11.46 -10.57 -4.23
C GLN A 296 10.70 -11.69 -3.55
N SER A 297 9.77 -11.37 -2.64
CA SER A 297 8.87 -12.38 -2.09
C SER A 297 8.04 -13.03 -3.19
N GLU A 298 7.59 -12.28 -4.20
CA GLU A 298 6.89 -12.81 -5.38
C GLU A 298 7.77 -13.81 -6.16
N VAL A 299 9.05 -13.50 -6.40
CA VAL A 299 9.99 -14.42 -7.08
C VAL A 299 10.17 -15.71 -6.28
N CYS A 300 10.46 -15.58 -4.98
CA CYS A 300 10.67 -16.72 -4.08
C CYS A 300 9.40 -17.58 -3.95
N SER A 301 8.22 -16.98 -3.86
CA SER A 301 6.94 -17.69 -3.79
C SER A 301 6.59 -18.37 -5.12
N THR A 302 6.86 -17.73 -6.27
CA THR A 302 6.69 -18.36 -7.61
C THR A 302 7.59 -19.58 -7.77
N LEU A 303 8.82 -19.49 -7.25
CA LEU A 303 9.74 -20.63 -7.27
C LEU A 303 9.27 -21.75 -6.34
N ALA A 304 8.76 -21.42 -5.15
CA ALA A 304 8.22 -22.39 -4.20
C ALA A 304 6.95 -23.09 -4.72
N SER A 305 6.07 -22.37 -5.43
CA SER A 305 4.80 -22.88 -5.96
C SER A 305 4.96 -23.99 -7.00
N LYS A 306 6.17 -24.18 -7.53
CA LYS A 306 6.49 -25.30 -8.43
C LYS A 306 6.44 -26.66 -7.74
N LYS A 307 6.34 -26.68 -6.42
CA LYS A 307 6.64 -27.86 -5.61
C LYS A 307 5.81 -27.98 -4.35
N PHE A 308 5.57 -26.86 -3.69
CA PHE A 308 4.85 -26.80 -2.44
C PHE A 308 3.55 -26.02 -2.67
N PRO A 309 2.46 -26.38 -1.99
CA PRO A 309 1.27 -25.54 -2.00
C PRO A 309 1.61 -24.17 -1.41
N VAL A 310 1.23 -23.11 -2.13
CA VAL A 310 1.46 -21.73 -1.72
C VAL A 310 0.13 -21.06 -1.41
N ILE A 311 -0.01 -20.58 -0.19
CA ILE A 311 -1.17 -19.85 0.31
C ILE A 311 -0.82 -18.37 0.41
N PHE A 312 -1.67 -17.51 -0.12
CA PHE A 312 -1.48 -16.07 -0.04
C PHE A 312 -2.16 -15.50 1.21
N LEU A 313 -1.40 -14.73 2.00
CA LEU A 313 -1.91 -13.92 3.10
C LEU A 313 -1.69 -12.44 2.75
N PRO A 314 -2.71 -11.68 2.34
CA PRO A 314 -2.55 -10.28 1.99
C PRO A 314 -2.08 -9.45 3.19
N ALA A 315 -1.01 -8.67 3.04
CA ALA A 315 -0.47 -7.85 4.13
C ALA A 315 -1.37 -6.65 4.50
N SER A 316 -2.25 -6.23 3.58
CA SER A 316 -3.27 -5.19 3.80
C SER A 316 -4.54 -5.45 2.99
N ASN A 317 -5.60 -4.71 3.31
CA ASN A 317 -6.88 -4.78 2.58
C ASN A 317 -6.93 -3.84 1.35
N SER A 318 -5.78 -3.37 0.89
CA SER A 318 -5.69 -2.55 -0.31
C SER A 318 -6.00 -3.37 -1.56
N LYS A 319 -6.79 -2.80 -2.48
CA LYS A 319 -7.01 -3.35 -3.83
C LYS A 319 -5.71 -3.56 -4.62
N SER A 320 -4.59 -2.98 -4.17
CA SER A 320 -3.27 -3.19 -4.78
C SER A 320 -2.64 -4.56 -4.45
N ASN A 321 -3.21 -5.32 -3.51
CA ASN A 321 -2.74 -6.67 -3.17
C ASN A 321 -3.39 -7.72 -4.08
N SER A 322 -3.28 -7.55 -5.40
CA SER A 322 -3.64 -8.60 -6.35
C SER A 322 -2.67 -9.76 -6.25
N ILE A 323 -3.14 -10.98 -6.47
CA ILE A 323 -2.27 -12.15 -6.61
C ILE A 323 -1.41 -11.95 -7.85
N ALA A 324 -0.09 -11.93 -7.67
CA ALA A 324 0.86 -11.63 -8.75
C ALA A 324 1.61 -12.89 -9.24
N PHE A 325 1.44 -14.02 -8.55
CA PHE A 325 2.14 -15.28 -8.75
C PHE A 325 1.17 -16.45 -8.52
N PRO A 326 1.50 -17.68 -8.97
CA PRO A 326 0.63 -18.83 -8.76
C PRO A 326 0.44 -19.13 -7.25
N VAL A 327 -0.81 -19.28 -6.83
CA VAL A 327 -1.19 -19.63 -5.45
C VAL A 327 -2.31 -20.68 -5.49
N ASN A 328 -2.35 -21.52 -4.47
CA ASN A 328 -3.38 -22.56 -4.31
C ASN A 328 -4.60 -22.03 -3.56
N ALA A 329 -4.40 -21.10 -2.63
CA ALA A 329 -5.50 -20.53 -1.84
C ALA A 329 -5.13 -19.16 -1.26
N VAL A 330 -6.13 -18.47 -0.69
CA VAL A 330 -5.98 -17.19 0.01
C VAL A 330 -6.57 -17.29 1.41
N ILE A 331 -5.87 -16.71 2.39
CA ILE A 331 -6.39 -16.41 3.72
C ILE A 331 -6.88 -14.96 3.71
N ALA A 332 -8.18 -14.76 3.53
CA ALA A 332 -8.81 -13.46 3.52
C ALA A 332 -8.87 -12.86 4.94
N ARG A 333 -8.60 -11.55 5.03
CA ARG A 333 -8.60 -10.81 6.32
C ARG A 333 -9.95 -10.27 6.74
N ASN A 334 -10.89 -10.16 5.80
CA ASN A 334 -12.29 -9.80 6.03
C ASN A 334 -13.13 -10.37 4.89
N LYS A 335 -14.45 -10.27 5.03
CA LYS A 335 -15.42 -10.79 4.06
C LYS A 335 -15.31 -10.09 2.72
N GLU A 336 -15.02 -8.78 2.69
CA GLU A 336 -14.88 -8.03 1.43
C GLU A 336 -13.68 -8.49 0.60
N ILE A 337 -12.55 -8.78 1.26
CA ILE A 337 -11.36 -9.34 0.62
C ILE A 337 -11.62 -10.79 0.20
N GLN A 338 -12.34 -11.57 1.01
CA GLN A 338 -12.75 -12.92 0.63
C GLN A 338 -13.55 -12.89 -0.67
N SER A 339 -14.62 -12.09 -0.74
CA SER A 339 -15.44 -11.97 -1.94
C SER A 339 -14.64 -11.51 -3.16
N ALA A 340 -13.70 -10.58 -2.99
CA ALA A 340 -12.85 -10.13 -4.08
C ALA A 340 -11.97 -11.24 -4.67
N PHE A 341 -11.47 -12.17 -3.85
CA PHE A 341 -10.65 -13.29 -4.32
C PHE A 341 -11.46 -14.50 -4.78
N GLN A 342 -12.69 -14.67 -4.30
CA GLN A 342 -13.57 -15.75 -4.76
C GLN A 342 -13.85 -15.66 -6.27
N GLU A 343 -13.94 -14.44 -6.82
CA GLU A 343 -14.07 -14.22 -8.25
C GLU A 343 -12.83 -14.67 -9.05
N GLU A 344 -11.64 -14.59 -8.44
CA GLU A 344 -10.36 -14.91 -9.07
C GLU A 344 -9.94 -16.38 -8.92
N LEU A 345 -10.19 -16.98 -7.76
CA LEU A 345 -9.69 -18.32 -7.40
C LEU A 345 -10.78 -19.38 -7.16
N GLY A 346 -12.06 -19.00 -7.09
CA GLY A 346 -13.13 -19.88 -6.64
C GLY A 346 -13.37 -19.85 -5.13
N GLU A 347 -14.58 -20.24 -4.71
CA GLU A 347 -15.03 -20.20 -3.32
C GLU A 347 -14.22 -21.14 -2.42
N GLU A 348 -13.91 -22.33 -2.93
CA GLU A 348 -13.20 -23.40 -2.22
C GLU A 348 -11.73 -23.06 -1.89
N ASN A 349 -11.16 -22.06 -2.57
CA ASN A 349 -9.77 -21.63 -2.41
C ASN A 349 -9.65 -20.32 -1.60
N CYS A 350 -10.74 -19.79 -1.06
CA CYS A 350 -10.78 -18.49 -0.36
C CYS A 350 -11.31 -18.62 1.07
N PHE A 351 -10.41 -18.61 2.05
CA PHE A 351 -10.72 -18.89 3.45
C PHE A 351 -10.73 -17.60 4.27
N TYR A 352 -11.85 -17.28 4.93
CA TYR A 352 -11.87 -16.27 5.98
C TYR A 352 -11.49 -16.93 7.30
N LEU A 353 -10.25 -16.71 7.75
CA LEU A 353 -9.71 -17.30 8.97
C LEU A 353 -9.16 -16.23 9.89
N GLU A 354 -9.66 -16.21 11.12
CA GLU A 354 -9.29 -15.19 12.10
C GLU A 354 -8.15 -15.72 12.98
N PRO A 355 -6.96 -15.12 12.95
CA PRO A 355 -5.86 -15.59 13.79
C PRO A 355 -6.06 -15.21 15.25
N ILE A 356 -5.57 -16.04 16.15
CA ILE A 356 -5.39 -15.71 17.57
C ILE A 356 -4.45 -14.53 17.66
N THR A 357 -4.99 -13.43 18.17
CA THR A 357 -4.31 -12.14 18.17
C THR A 357 -3.22 -12.12 19.23
N ASN A 358 -2.03 -11.67 18.83
CA ASN A 358 -0.93 -11.36 19.74
C ASN A 358 -0.58 -9.87 19.66
N VAL A 359 -0.42 -9.23 20.81
CA VAL A 359 -0.01 -7.83 20.90
C VAL A 359 1.40 -7.74 21.45
N ILE A 360 2.32 -7.31 20.60
CA ILE A 360 3.70 -7.00 20.98
C ILE A 360 3.83 -5.48 20.91
N LEU A 361 3.60 -4.80 22.03
CA LEU A 361 3.84 -3.36 22.21
C LEU A 361 4.45 -3.10 23.59
N ASN A 362 5.34 -2.11 23.65
CA ASN A 362 5.86 -1.56 24.89
C ASN A 362 4.74 -1.02 25.82
N ASP A 363 4.82 -1.35 27.12
CA ASP A 363 3.91 -0.91 28.19
C ASP A 363 4.48 0.24 29.03
N ASP A 364 5.57 0.85 28.56
CA ASP A 364 6.17 2.00 29.24
C ASP A 364 5.14 3.12 29.45
N PRO A 365 5.18 3.80 30.60
CA PRO A 365 4.29 4.91 30.89
C PRO A 365 4.55 6.06 29.91
N TYR A 366 3.49 6.78 29.55
CA TYR A 366 3.63 8.01 28.78
C TYR A 366 4.09 9.14 29.70
N LEU A 367 5.26 9.72 29.40
CA LEU A 367 5.89 10.79 30.18
C LEU A 367 5.75 12.18 29.53
N GLY A 368 4.91 12.30 28.50
CA GLY A 368 4.69 13.57 27.81
C GLY A 368 3.67 14.49 28.50
N PRO A 369 3.28 15.59 27.84
CA PRO A 369 2.29 16.54 28.36
C PRO A 369 0.94 15.88 28.63
N GLU A 370 0.16 16.44 29.56
CA GLU A 370 -1.19 15.96 29.86
C GLU A 370 -2.09 15.99 28.60
N LEU A 371 -2.59 14.81 28.20
CA LEU A 371 -3.40 14.66 26.99
C LEU A 371 -4.88 15.01 27.21
N LYS A 372 -5.42 14.66 28.37
CA LYS A 372 -6.84 14.79 28.72
C LYS A 372 -7.02 15.90 29.74
N LYS A 373 -7.88 16.89 29.47
CA LYS A 373 -8.15 18.00 30.40
C LYS A 373 -9.54 17.86 30.99
N GLY A 374 -9.65 17.78 32.32
CA GLY A 374 -10.95 17.68 33.00
C GLY A 374 -11.82 16.53 32.46
N ASN A 375 -13.05 16.84 32.04
CA ASN A 375 -14.05 15.88 31.55
C ASN A 375 -14.07 15.74 30.02
N ASP A 376 -12.97 16.06 29.33
CA ASP A 376 -12.86 15.85 27.89
C ASP A 376 -13.11 14.38 27.52
N PHE A 377 -13.61 14.14 26.31
CA PHE A 377 -13.64 12.83 25.67
C PHE A 377 -12.56 12.81 24.59
N LEU A 378 -11.50 12.03 24.78
CA LEU A 378 -10.35 11.99 23.89
C LEU A 378 -10.43 10.80 22.94
N ALA A 379 -10.80 11.05 21.69
CA ALA A 379 -10.74 10.05 20.63
C ALA A 379 -9.38 10.11 19.92
N ALA A 380 -8.79 8.98 19.54
CA ALA A 380 -7.47 8.95 18.93
C ALA A 380 -7.40 8.12 17.64
N VAL A 381 -6.53 8.58 16.73
CA VAL A 381 -6.04 7.81 15.58
C VAL A 381 -4.53 7.68 15.66
N VAL A 382 -4.01 6.47 15.44
CA VAL A 382 -2.57 6.18 15.46
C VAL A 382 -2.13 5.69 14.09
N LEU A 383 -1.45 6.56 13.34
CA LEU A 383 -0.98 6.28 11.99
C LEU A 383 0.34 7.01 11.72
N ASN A 384 1.36 6.25 11.30
CA ASN A 384 2.67 6.79 10.94
C ASN A 384 2.75 7.21 9.47
N ALA A 385 3.89 7.82 9.10
CA ALA A 385 4.24 8.23 7.74
C ALA A 385 3.32 9.31 7.15
N ASN A 386 2.82 10.22 7.97
CA ASN A 386 2.02 11.39 7.56
C ASN A 386 0.73 11.04 6.79
N ARG A 387 0.23 9.80 6.92
CA ARG A 387 -0.99 9.32 6.25
C ARG A 387 -2.23 10.11 6.65
N VAL A 388 -2.23 10.65 7.87
CA VAL A 388 -3.33 11.47 8.37
C VAL A 388 -3.38 12.80 7.62
N SER A 389 -2.24 13.45 7.42
CA SER A 389 -2.19 14.66 6.59
C SER A 389 -2.75 14.46 5.18
N GLU A 390 -2.41 13.35 4.52
CA GLU A 390 -2.94 13.04 3.18
C GLU A 390 -4.44 12.77 3.18
N TRP A 391 -4.95 12.12 4.23
CA TRP A 391 -6.39 11.94 4.40
C TRP A 391 -7.11 13.28 4.52
N PHE A 392 -6.59 14.22 5.32
CA PHE A 392 -7.12 15.58 5.41
C PHE A 392 -7.05 16.34 4.08
N GLU A 393 -5.93 16.23 3.34
CA GLU A 393 -5.76 16.82 2.00
C GLU A 393 -6.80 16.28 0.99
N GLY A 394 -7.28 15.04 1.18
CA GLY A 394 -8.29 14.40 0.35
C GLY A 394 -9.75 14.70 0.69
N LEU A 395 -10.03 15.39 1.81
CA LEU A 395 -11.41 15.68 2.22
C LEU A 395 -12.07 16.75 1.36
N SER A 396 -13.34 16.53 1.02
CA SER A 396 -14.17 17.55 0.39
C SER A 396 -14.55 18.67 1.38
N THR A 397 -14.95 19.85 0.87
CA THR A 397 -15.48 20.94 1.71
C THR A 397 -16.67 20.49 2.57
N LYS A 398 -17.51 19.59 2.06
CA LYS A 398 -18.63 19.01 2.83
C LYS A 398 -18.12 18.20 4.01
N GLU A 399 -17.15 17.31 3.80
CA GLU A 399 -16.57 16.49 4.87
C GLU A 399 -15.81 17.34 5.89
N ILE A 400 -15.07 18.36 5.47
CA ILE A 400 -14.42 19.31 6.38
C ILE A 400 -15.45 20.01 7.26
N ASN A 401 -16.56 20.48 6.67
CA ASN A 401 -17.63 21.12 7.45
C ASN A 401 -18.26 20.14 8.45
N SER A 402 -18.53 18.90 8.03
CA SER A 402 -19.06 17.86 8.92
C SER A 402 -18.08 17.50 10.04
N PHE A 403 -16.78 17.41 9.74
CA PHE A 403 -15.73 17.18 10.73
C PHE A 403 -15.64 18.32 11.74
N VAL A 404 -15.80 19.58 11.33
CA VAL A 404 -15.83 20.71 12.27
C VAL A 404 -17.11 20.69 13.12
N GLU A 405 -18.24 20.32 12.52
CA GLU A 405 -19.54 20.28 13.19
C GLU A 405 -19.59 19.30 14.37
N ILE A 406 -18.82 18.21 14.34
CA ILE A 406 -18.79 17.25 15.46
C ILE A 406 -18.33 17.89 16.77
N PHE A 407 -17.38 18.83 16.72
CA PHE A 407 -16.86 19.52 17.90
C PHE A 407 -17.88 20.47 18.52
N HIS A 408 -18.81 20.98 17.72
CA HIS A 408 -19.97 21.75 18.19
C HIS A 408 -21.04 20.82 18.77
N LYS A 409 -21.32 19.70 18.11
CA LYS A 409 -22.31 18.71 18.56
C LYS A 409 -21.87 18.04 19.86
N ALA A 410 -20.58 17.74 20.04
CA ALA A 410 -20.00 17.14 21.22
C ALA A 410 -18.92 18.08 21.78
N SER A 411 -19.31 18.97 22.69
CA SER A 411 -18.42 20.02 23.22
C SER A 411 -17.25 19.49 24.05
N CYS A 412 -17.35 18.28 24.60
CA CYS A 412 -16.27 17.58 25.30
C CYS A 412 -15.28 16.86 24.36
N LEU A 413 -15.62 16.66 23.08
CA LEU A 413 -14.82 15.86 22.16
C LEU A 413 -13.50 16.57 21.82
N ARG A 414 -12.40 15.84 21.97
CA ARG A 414 -11.08 16.16 21.43
C ARG A 414 -10.58 15.00 20.60
N VAL A 415 -9.84 15.31 19.54
CA VAL A 415 -9.25 14.31 18.64
C VAL A 415 -7.75 14.39 18.74
N LEU A 416 -7.11 13.28 19.06
CA LEU A 416 -5.66 13.10 19.09
C LEU A 416 -5.18 12.36 17.84
N ILE A 417 -4.24 12.96 17.13
CA ILE A 417 -3.52 12.34 16.01
C ILE A 417 -2.12 11.97 16.50
N VAL A 418 -1.76 10.69 16.44
CA VAL A 418 -0.44 10.19 16.82
C VAL A 418 0.28 9.64 15.58
N GLY A 419 1.54 10.05 15.40
CA GLY A 419 2.40 9.59 14.29
C GLY A 419 2.56 10.58 13.13
N GLU A 420 2.03 11.80 13.28
CA GLU A 420 2.13 12.86 12.27
C GLU A 420 3.38 13.72 12.52
N THR A 421 4.28 13.78 11.52
CA THR A 421 5.53 14.54 11.62
C THR A 421 5.46 15.89 10.92
N LYS A 422 4.40 16.15 10.15
CA LYS A 422 4.18 17.37 9.39
C LYS A 422 2.83 18.02 9.74
N PRO A 423 2.64 18.47 11.00
CA PRO A 423 1.38 19.05 11.46
C PRO A 423 0.91 20.24 10.62
N GLU A 424 1.85 21.00 10.03
CA GLU A 424 1.58 22.12 9.15
C GLU A 424 0.76 21.75 7.91
N LYS A 425 0.86 20.51 7.43
CA LYS A 425 0.03 20.02 6.31
C LYS A 425 -1.44 19.92 6.68
N ILE A 426 -1.74 19.37 7.85
CA ILE A 426 -3.13 19.29 8.36
C ILE A 426 -3.68 20.69 8.61
N VAL A 427 -2.90 21.53 9.29
CA VAL A 427 -3.28 22.91 9.63
C VAL A 427 -3.50 23.75 8.37
N GLY A 428 -2.76 23.47 7.30
CA GLY A 428 -2.83 24.18 6.02
C GLY A 428 -4.04 23.84 5.15
N VAL A 429 -4.79 22.76 5.44
CA VAL A 429 -5.92 22.32 4.61
C VAL A 429 -7.09 23.31 4.64
N ASP A 430 -7.49 23.79 5.81
CA ASP A 430 -8.60 24.74 5.96
C ASP A 430 -8.45 25.59 7.24
N LYS A 431 -8.90 26.84 7.19
CA LYS A 431 -8.86 27.77 8.34
C LYS A 431 -9.62 27.26 9.56
N LYS A 432 -10.69 26.48 9.35
CA LYS A 432 -11.47 25.88 10.44
C LYS A 432 -10.69 24.77 11.14
N ILE A 433 -9.92 23.98 10.40
CA ILE A 433 -9.02 22.96 10.98
C ILE A 433 -7.92 23.64 11.79
N LYS A 434 -7.29 24.69 11.25
CA LYS A 434 -6.33 25.50 11.99
C LYS A 434 -6.89 25.99 13.32
N LYS A 435 -8.11 26.52 13.32
CA LYS A 435 -8.78 26.99 14.54
C LYS A 435 -8.98 25.87 15.57
N LEU A 436 -9.38 24.66 15.14
CA LEU A 436 -9.50 23.52 16.06
C LEU A 436 -8.16 23.12 16.69
N VAL A 437 -7.05 23.27 15.98
CA VAL A 437 -5.70 23.03 16.52
C VAL A 437 -5.30 24.11 17.53
N GLU A 438 -5.55 25.38 17.21
CA GLU A 438 -5.29 26.52 18.12
C GLU A 438 -6.12 26.45 19.41
N GLU A 439 -7.34 25.91 19.32
CA GLU A 439 -8.23 25.65 20.46
C GLU A 439 -7.93 24.32 21.18
N GLU A 440 -6.88 23.60 20.77
CA GLU A 440 -6.48 22.27 21.27
C GLU A 440 -7.59 21.21 21.23
N ARG A 441 -8.61 21.41 20.39
CA ARG A 441 -9.67 20.44 20.10
C ARG A 441 -9.18 19.34 19.17
N LEU A 442 -8.25 19.69 18.28
CA LEU A 442 -7.49 18.76 17.45
C LEU A 442 -6.02 18.80 17.88
N VAL A 443 -5.54 17.73 18.51
CA VAL A 443 -4.16 17.63 19.01
C VAL A 443 -3.35 16.76 18.06
N ILE A 444 -2.18 17.24 17.64
CA ILE A 444 -1.29 16.53 16.72
C ILE A 444 0.02 16.23 17.44
N MET A 445 0.39 14.96 17.49
CA MET A 445 1.60 14.45 18.10
C MET A 445 2.41 13.66 17.08
N GLY A 446 3.73 13.76 17.18
CA GLY A 446 4.66 12.89 16.45
C GLY A 446 4.53 11.42 16.83
N GLY A 447 5.41 10.58 16.27
CA GLY A 447 5.50 9.18 16.65
C GLY A 447 5.85 9.02 18.14
N SER A 448 5.28 8.00 18.77
CA SER A 448 5.54 7.66 20.18
C SER A 448 5.92 6.18 20.30
N ASN A 449 6.90 5.90 21.16
CA ASN A 449 7.33 4.54 21.51
C ASN A 449 6.60 4.00 22.77
N THR A 450 5.69 4.80 23.35
CA THR A 450 4.95 4.46 24.58
C THR A 450 3.44 4.49 24.31
N LEU A 451 3.00 3.83 23.24
CA LEU A 451 1.59 3.86 22.78
C LEU A 451 0.61 3.35 23.83
N ARG A 452 0.96 2.28 24.57
CA ARG A 452 0.10 1.75 25.65
C ARG A 452 -0.03 2.72 26.82
N GLY A 453 1.04 3.45 27.14
CA GLY A 453 0.99 4.57 28.07
C GLY A 453 -0.02 5.66 27.64
N ILE A 454 -0.11 5.93 26.33
CA ILE A 454 -1.07 6.89 25.77
C ILE A 454 -2.51 6.37 25.85
N TYR A 455 -2.75 5.07 25.64
CA TYR A 455 -4.08 4.46 25.71
C TYR A 455 -4.79 4.64 27.06
N LYS A 456 -4.03 4.78 28.15
CA LYS A 456 -4.58 5.09 29.49
C LYS A 456 -5.30 6.44 29.56
N HIS A 457 -5.12 7.31 28.56
CA HIS A 457 -5.73 8.64 28.48
C HIS A 457 -6.79 8.75 27.37
N ILE A 458 -6.99 7.71 26.57
CA ILE A 458 -7.87 7.71 25.40
C ILE A 458 -9.19 7.06 25.76
N ASP A 459 -10.29 7.67 25.32
CA ASP A 459 -11.65 7.17 25.53
C ASP A 459 -12.19 6.38 24.34
N LEU A 460 -11.58 6.52 23.16
CA LEU A 460 -11.96 5.81 21.94
C LEU A 460 -10.79 5.80 20.95
N ILE A 461 -10.47 4.64 20.36
CA ILE A 461 -9.56 4.55 19.22
C ILE A 461 -10.35 4.34 17.92
N PHE A 462 -9.90 4.95 16.82
CA PHE A 462 -10.55 4.80 15.53
C PHE A 462 -9.55 4.76 14.36
N THR A 463 -10.00 4.29 13.19
CA THR A 463 -9.23 4.31 11.93
C THR A 463 -9.75 5.36 10.95
N LEU A 464 -8.97 5.72 9.93
CA LEU A 464 -9.46 6.66 8.92
C LEU A 464 -10.03 5.89 7.71
N PRO A 465 -11.21 6.28 7.19
CA PRO A 465 -11.77 5.66 6.00
C PRO A 465 -10.88 5.93 4.79
N GLY A 466 -10.65 4.91 3.96
CA GLY A 466 -9.76 5.01 2.81
C GLY A 466 -8.27 4.96 3.16
N VAL A 467 -7.91 4.82 4.44
CA VAL A 467 -6.51 4.75 4.90
C VAL A 467 -6.23 3.39 5.52
N TYR A 468 -5.28 2.67 4.95
CA TYR A 468 -4.81 1.38 5.46
C TYR A 468 -3.67 1.55 6.46
N GLY A 469 -3.47 0.56 7.35
CA GLY A 469 -2.52 0.63 8.47
C GLY A 469 -3.15 0.94 9.83
N GLY A 470 -2.32 1.14 10.85
CA GLY A 470 -2.76 1.41 12.23
C GLY A 470 -3.35 0.21 12.98
N GLY A 471 -3.50 -0.94 12.30
CA GLY A 471 -4.20 -2.08 12.89
C GLY A 471 -3.55 -2.66 14.15
N GLY A 472 -2.22 -2.68 14.24
CA GLY A 472 -1.52 -3.10 15.45
C GLY A 472 -1.81 -2.18 16.65
N ALA A 473 -1.89 -0.88 16.41
CA ALA A 473 -2.21 0.11 17.45
C ALA A 473 -3.66 -0.06 17.94
N VAL A 474 -4.63 -0.21 17.02
CA VAL A 474 -6.03 -0.45 17.38
C VAL A 474 -6.20 -1.77 18.14
N THR A 475 -5.52 -2.82 17.68
CA THR A 475 -5.55 -4.12 18.35
C THR A 475 -5.03 -4.02 19.79
N ALA A 476 -3.92 -3.31 20.00
CA ALA A 476 -3.38 -3.12 21.34
C ALA A 476 -4.29 -2.28 22.24
N ALA A 477 -4.92 -1.25 21.71
CA ALA A 477 -5.88 -0.45 22.44
C ALA A 477 -7.08 -1.29 22.92
N ILE A 478 -7.57 -2.22 22.08
CA ILE A 478 -8.61 -3.18 22.49
C ILE A 478 -8.14 -4.03 23.67
N HIS A 479 -6.90 -4.55 23.63
CA HIS A 479 -6.31 -5.30 24.75
C HIS A 479 -6.19 -4.46 26.04
N ASP A 480 -5.91 -3.17 25.91
CA ASP A 480 -5.89 -2.20 27.03
C ASP A 480 -7.29 -1.69 27.41
N ARG A 481 -8.36 -2.36 26.93
CA ARG A 481 -9.77 -2.04 27.20
C ARG A 481 -10.17 -0.63 26.80
N VAL A 482 -9.57 -0.11 25.71
CA VAL A 482 -10.03 1.11 25.06
C VAL A 482 -11.09 0.74 24.01
N PRO A 483 -12.26 1.42 24.00
CA PRO A 483 -13.26 1.23 22.96
C PRO A 483 -12.66 1.46 21.56
N ALA A 484 -13.09 0.67 20.58
CA ALA A 484 -12.58 0.74 19.21
C ALA A 484 -13.71 0.73 18.18
N ILE A 485 -13.59 1.61 17.19
CA ILE A 485 -14.41 1.61 15.97
C ILE A 485 -13.48 1.60 14.76
N CYS A 486 -13.93 1.06 13.63
CA CYS A 486 -13.07 1.05 12.44
C CYS A 486 -13.83 1.19 11.12
N TRP A 487 -13.13 1.69 10.11
CA TRP A 487 -13.57 1.53 8.74
C TRP A 487 -13.65 0.05 8.39
N LYS A 488 -14.76 -0.40 7.77
CA LYS A 488 -15.00 -1.82 7.47
C LYS A 488 -13.89 -2.50 6.66
N MET A 489 -13.21 -1.72 5.80
CA MET A 489 -12.08 -2.21 5.00
C MET A 489 -10.72 -2.07 5.70
N ALA A 490 -10.66 -1.56 6.93
CA ALA A 490 -9.40 -1.41 7.66
C ALA A 490 -8.77 -2.78 7.97
N ASP A 491 -7.45 -2.83 8.06
CA ASP A 491 -6.70 -4.07 8.34
C ASP A 491 -7.06 -4.70 9.69
N VAL A 492 -7.62 -3.92 10.60
CA VAL A 492 -8.05 -4.35 11.94
C VAL A 492 -9.53 -4.70 12.03
N SER A 493 -10.30 -4.61 10.93
CA SER A 493 -11.74 -4.82 10.99
C SER A 493 -12.12 -6.19 11.49
N TRP A 494 -11.27 -7.20 11.33
CA TRP A 494 -11.46 -8.49 11.96
C TRP A 494 -11.54 -8.39 13.49
N ASN A 495 -10.79 -7.53 14.18
CA ASN A 495 -10.64 -7.53 15.64
C ASN A 495 -11.77 -6.79 16.34
N ILE A 496 -12.69 -6.21 15.55
CA ILE A 496 -13.77 -5.35 16.01
C ILE A 496 -15.07 -5.96 15.47
N PRO A 497 -16.12 -6.12 16.30
CA PRO A 497 -17.43 -6.57 15.82
C PRO A 497 -17.99 -5.69 14.71
N GLU A 498 -18.70 -6.29 13.74
CA GLU A 498 -19.25 -5.58 12.56
C GLU A 498 -20.18 -4.41 12.94
N SER A 499 -20.85 -4.48 14.11
CA SER A 499 -21.69 -3.40 14.65
C SER A 499 -20.95 -2.10 14.93
N TYR A 500 -19.61 -2.13 15.03
CA TYR A 500 -18.75 -0.99 15.28
C TYR A 500 -17.96 -0.56 14.05
N HIS A 501 -18.35 -1.05 12.86
CA HIS A 501 -17.76 -0.67 11.59
C HIS A 501 -18.50 0.52 10.97
N TYR A 502 -17.76 1.41 10.31
CA TYR A 502 -18.32 2.45 9.44
C TYR A 502 -17.78 2.34 8.01
N SER A 503 -18.49 2.94 7.06
CA SER A 503 -18.14 2.85 5.63
C SER A 503 -17.35 4.04 5.10
N ASP A 504 -17.53 5.24 5.66
CA ASP A 504 -16.99 6.49 5.13
C ASP A 504 -16.71 7.54 6.23
N SER A 505 -16.28 8.74 5.82
CA SER A 505 -15.95 9.86 6.70
C SER A 505 -17.15 10.34 7.52
N ILE A 506 -18.35 10.37 6.94
CA ILE A 506 -19.55 10.84 7.63
C ILE A 506 -19.95 9.85 8.71
N GLY A 507 -19.94 8.55 8.40
CA GLY A 507 -20.18 7.49 9.38
C GLY A 507 -19.17 7.53 10.53
N LEU A 508 -17.90 7.81 10.26
CA LEU A 508 -16.90 8.05 11.31
C LEU A 508 -17.31 9.23 12.21
N PHE A 509 -17.66 10.37 11.63
CA PHE A 509 -18.01 11.59 12.37
C PHE A 509 -19.24 11.40 13.26
N GLU A 510 -20.25 10.69 12.76
CA GLU A 510 -21.46 10.33 13.52
C GLU A 510 -21.12 9.43 14.71
N ASN A 511 -20.27 8.42 14.50
CA ASN A 511 -19.81 7.53 15.57
C ASN A 511 -19.01 8.30 16.63
N LEU A 512 -18.07 9.18 16.25
CA LEU A 512 -17.33 10.01 17.20
C LEU A 512 -18.26 10.84 18.08
N CYS A 513 -19.29 11.47 17.49
CA CYS A 513 -20.32 12.20 18.25
C CYS A 513 -21.11 11.30 19.21
N PHE A 514 -21.50 10.11 18.74
CA PHE A 514 -22.31 9.16 19.51
C PHE A 514 -21.55 8.66 20.75
N PHE A 515 -20.32 8.17 20.56
CA PHE A 515 -19.50 7.66 21.66
C PHE A 515 -19.12 8.76 22.65
N ALA A 516 -18.79 9.97 22.18
CA ALA A 516 -18.48 11.10 23.05
C ALA A 516 -19.63 11.53 23.99
N LYS A 517 -20.87 11.15 23.65
CA LYS A 517 -22.07 11.47 24.43
C LYS A 517 -22.64 10.28 25.20
N ASN A 518 -22.09 9.09 25.00
CA ASN A 518 -22.67 7.84 25.50
C ASN A 518 -21.61 6.94 26.13
N GLU A 519 -21.37 7.16 27.43
CA GLU A 519 -20.44 6.36 28.22
C GLU A 519 -20.82 4.87 28.25
N MET A 520 -22.12 4.55 28.25
CA MET A 520 -22.59 3.17 28.22
C MET A 520 -22.26 2.46 26.91
N ALA A 521 -22.30 3.18 25.78
CA ALA A 521 -21.85 2.64 24.50
C ALA A 521 -20.35 2.31 24.51
N CYS A 522 -19.52 3.12 25.18
CA CYS A 522 -18.10 2.84 25.34
C CYS A 522 -17.88 1.54 26.14
N LYS A 523 -18.57 1.38 27.28
CA LYS A 523 -18.47 0.17 28.12
C LYS A 523 -18.90 -1.08 27.36
N LYS A 524 -20.05 -1.02 26.68
CA LYS A 524 -20.54 -2.12 25.86
C LYS A 524 -19.60 -2.47 24.72
N ASN A 525 -19.02 -1.47 24.04
CA ASN A 525 -18.05 -1.71 22.97
C ASN A 525 -16.81 -2.47 23.46
N ILE A 526 -16.31 -2.16 24.66
CA ILE A 526 -15.21 -2.92 25.27
C ILE A 526 -15.63 -4.37 25.49
N GLU A 527 -16.79 -4.61 26.11
CA GLU A 527 -17.31 -5.96 26.38
C GLU A 527 -17.44 -6.77 25.08
N ASP A 528 -18.11 -6.21 24.07
CA ASP A 528 -18.33 -6.87 22.78
C ASP A 528 -16.99 -7.16 22.05
N CYS A 529 -16.00 -6.25 22.13
CA CYS A 529 -14.69 -6.48 21.52
C CYS A 529 -13.90 -7.57 22.26
N GLN A 530 -13.98 -7.64 23.59
CA GLN A 530 -13.32 -8.68 24.38
C GLN A 530 -13.96 -10.06 24.15
N GLU A 531 -15.29 -10.13 24.07
CA GLU A 531 -16.01 -11.36 23.73
C GLU A 531 -15.63 -11.84 22.33
N HIS A 532 -15.62 -10.93 21.35
CA HIS A 532 -15.21 -11.22 19.97
C HIS A 532 -13.78 -11.78 19.90
N LEU A 533 -12.81 -11.17 20.58
CA LEU A 533 -11.44 -11.71 20.64
C LEU A 533 -11.36 -13.07 21.37
N SER A 534 -12.10 -13.25 22.46
CA SER A 534 -12.07 -14.49 23.26
C SER A 534 -12.65 -15.67 22.49
N SER A 535 -13.72 -15.45 21.72
CA SER A 535 -14.36 -16.48 20.89
C SER A 535 -13.42 -17.12 19.85
N ARG A 536 -12.32 -16.45 19.50
CA ARG A 536 -11.30 -16.95 18.56
C ARG A 536 -10.33 -17.93 19.18
N GLU A 537 -10.18 -17.88 20.50
CA GLU A 537 -9.38 -18.84 21.25
C GLU A 537 -10.18 -20.12 21.55
N GLU A 538 -11.49 -20.11 21.27
CA GLU A 538 -12.36 -21.28 21.40
C GLU A 538 -12.16 -22.30 20.27
N GLY A 539 -12.50 -23.56 20.56
CA GLY A 539 -12.22 -24.69 19.66
C GLY A 539 -12.82 -24.59 18.26
N GLY A 540 -13.89 -23.79 18.06
CA GLY A 540 -14.53 -23.61 16.77
C GLY A 540 -13.62 -22.95 15.72
N ASN A 541 -12.89 -21.89 16.09
CA ASN A 541 -11.97 -21.21 15.18
C ASN A 541 -10.74 -22.07 14.87
N LEU A 542 -10.15 -22.71 15.89
CA LEU A 542 -9.02 -23.63 15.71
C LEU A 542 -9.38 -24.81 14.80
N GLU A 543 -10.62 -25.30 14.87
CA GLU A 543 -11.12 -26.35 13.98
C GLU A 543 -11.21 -25.88 12.52
N GLN A 544 -11.60 -24.63 12.27
CA GLN A 544 -11.61 -24.05 10.92
C GLN A 544 -10.20 -23.94 10.35
N TRP A 545 -9.25 -23.45 11.14
CA TRP A 545 -7.83 -23.42 10.77
C TRP A 545 -7.30 -24.81 10.46
N ARG A 546 -7.59 -25.81 11.30
CA ARG A 546 -7.17 -27.20 11.08
C ARG A 546 -7.72 -27.76 9.77
N LYS A 547 -9.02 -27.60 9.51
CA LYS A 547 -9.66 -28.04 8.26
C LYS A 547 -9.06 -27.38 7.03
N ALA A 548 -8.77 -26.08 7.10
CA ALA A 548 -8.14 -25.36 6.01
C ALA A 548 -6.73 -25.90 5.73
N ILE A 549 -5.92 -26.13 6.77
CA ILE A 549 -4.57 -26.70 6.65
C ILE A 549 -4.63 -28.12 6.07
N ASP A 550 -5.50 -28.99 6.59
CA ASP A 550 -5.68 -30.35 6.08
C ASP A 550 -6.07 -30.35 4.59
N CYS A 551 -6.91 -29.39 4.17
CA CYS A 551 -7.26 -29.19 2.76
C CYS A 551 -6.04 -28.77 1.94
N TRP A 552 -5.25 -27.81 2.42
CA TRP A 552 -4.07 -27.32 1.70
C TRP A 552 -2.95 -28.34 1.56
N LEU A 553 -2.81 -29.24 2.54
CA LEU A 553 -1.84 -30.35 2.51
C LEU A 553 -2.21 -31.44 1.48
N CYS A 554 -3.41 -31.39 0.89
CA CYS A 554 -3.86 -32.32 -0.14
C CYS A 554 -3.55 -31.85 -1.58
N TYR A 555 -3.16 -30.59 -1.79
CA TYR A 555 -2.67 -30.09 -3.09
C TYR A 555 -1.29 -30.65 -3.40
#